data_AF-A0A846SS78-F1
#
_entry.id   AF-A0A846SS78-F1
#
_cell.length_a   1.000
_cell.length_b   1.000
_cell.length_c   1.000
_cell.angle_alpha   90.00
_cell.angle_beta   90.00
_cell.angle_gamma   90.00
#
_symmetry.space_group_name_H-M   'P 1'
#
loop_
_entity.id
_entity.type
_entity.pdbx_description
1 polymer ?
#
loop_
_entity_poly.entity_id
_entity_poly.type
_entity_poly.pdbx_seq_one_letter_code
_entity_poly.pdbx_strand_id
1 'polypeptide(L)'
;MVLESLTNAFKAENNPKKLMLLGFLYAAVGVILSLWVFNSQASLVMVFLASMAAIPLMYNIIIMEEEKDLTGMEEKWLLKEHSKALMAFIWLFIGLTLGFAVCYTFMGSEQISIAFKSQTETINAINARAISIDRRAHEE
;
A
#
# COMPACT_ATOMS: atom_id res chain seq x y z
N MET A 1 5.50 18.67 -9.57
CA MET A 1 6.50 17.56 -9.61
C MET A 1 6.01 16.48 -10.57
N VAL A 2 6.89 15.75 -11.26
CA VAL A 2 6.53 14.76 -12.33
C VAL A 2 5.54 13.67 -11.86
N LEU A 3 5.52 13.34 -10.57
CA LEU A 3 4.54 12.40 -10.00
C LEU A 3 3.10 12.96 -9.99
N GLU A 4 2.91 14.28 -9.92
CA GLU A 4 1.59 14.92 -9.99
C GLU A 4 1.00 14.90 -11.41
N SER A 5 1.83 14.69 -12.44
CA SER A 5 1.33 14.56 -13.81
C SER A 5 0.78 13.16 -14.12
N LEU A 6 1.05 12.16 -13.26
CA LEU A 6 0.56 10.78 -13.47
C LEU A 6 -0.92 10.64 -13.10
N THR A 7 -1.38 11.34 -12.06
CA THR A 7 -2.80 11.36 -11.69
C THR A 7 -3.22 12.69 -11.09
N ASN A 8 -4.19 13.35 -11.73
CA ASN A 8 -4.90 14.49 -11.16
C ASN A 8 -5.82 13.98 -10.03
N ALA A 9 -5.69 14.53 -8.82
CA ALA A 9 -6.48 14.14 -7.65
C ALA A 9 -8.01 14.23 -7.90
N PHE A 10 -8.46 15.15 -8.75
CA PHE A 10 -9.86 15.23 -9.19
C PHE A 10 -10.31 14.02 -10.04
N LYS A 11 -9.39 13.44 -10.81
CA LYS A 11 -9.65 12.24 -11.63
C LYS A 11 -9.57 10.97 -10.78
N ALA A 12 -8.79 11.00 -9.69
CA ALA A 12 -8.62 9.91 -8.74
C ALA A 12 -9.92 9.67 -7.93
N GLU A 13 -10.54 10.73 -7.42
CA GLU A 13 -11.79 10.66 -6.66
C GLU A 13 -12.96 10.11 -7.51
N ASN A 14 -13.04 10.51 -8.78
CA ASN A 14 -14.13 10.11 -9.68
C ASN A 14 -13.95 8.73 -10.32
N ASN A 15 -12.73 8.17 -10.33
CA ASN A 15 -12.44 6.85 -10.92
C ASN A 15 -11.53 6.00 -10.01
N PRO A 16 -12.02 5.57 -8.83
CA PRO A 16 -11.21 4.86 -7.84
C PRO A 16 -10.49 3.61 -8.39
N LYS A 17 -11.09 2.90 -9.35
CA LYS A 17 -10.51 1.71 -9.98
C LYS A 17 -9.16 1.97 -10.67
N LYS A 18 -8.91 3.20 -11.14
CA LYS A 18 -7.61 3.57 -11.73
C LYS A 18 -6.51 3.66 -10.69
N LEU A 19 -6.87 3.97 -9.44
CA LEU A 19 -5.93 3.99 -8.31
C LEU A 19 -5.46 2.59 -7.93
N MET A 20 -6.29 1.58 -8.13
CA MET A 20 -5.87 0.18 -7.98
C MET A 20 -4.73 -0.15 -8.93
N LEU A 21 -4.86 0.18 -10.21
CA LEU A 21 -3.80 -0.05 -11.19
C LEU A 21 -2.54 0.76 -10.84
N LEU A 22 -2.71 2.01 -10.40
CA LEU A 22 -1.59 2.85 -9.98
C LEU A 22 -0.85 2.26 -8.77
N GLY A 23 -1.58 1.82 -7.74
CA GLY A 23 -1.01 1.18 -6.56
C GLY A 23 -0.27 -0.11 -6.94
N PHE A 24 -0.83 -0.90 -7.86
CA PHE A 24 -0.16 -2.07 -8.40
C PHE A 24 1.19 -1.72 -9.03
N LEU A 25 1.24 -0.68 -9.87
CA LEU A 25 2.46 -0.22 -10.51
C LEU A 25 3.48 0.32 -9.50
N TYR A 26 3.02 1.04 -8.46
CA TYR A 26 3.89 1.52 -7.39
C TYR A 26 4.55 0.38 -6.61
N ALA A 27 3.79 -0.68 -6.29
CA ALA A 27 4.34 -1.88 -5.67
C ALA A 27 5.35 -2.58 -6.58
N ALA A 28 5.01 -2.78 -7.86
CA ALA A 28 5.91 -3.43 -8.81
C ALA A 28 7.23 -2.67 -8.98
N VAL A 29 7.18 -1.35 -9.17
CA VAL A 29 8.37 -0.49 -9.26
C VAL A 29 9.15 -0.50 -7.95
N GLY A 30 8.46 -0.44 -6.80
CA GLY A 30 9.09 -0.52 -5.48
C GLY A 30 9.89 -1.81 -5.27
N VAL A 31 9.33 -2.96 -5.65
CA VAL A 31 10.01 -4.26 -5.58
C VAL A 31 11.20 -4.33 -6.54
N ILE A 32 11.03 -3.89 -7.79
CA ILE A 32 12.11 -3.92 -8.78
C ILE A 32 13.29 -3.04 -8.34
N LEU A 33 13.01 -1.81 -7.91
CA LEU A 33 14.05 -0.87 -7.47
C LEU A 33 14.73 -1.31 -6.18
N SER A 34 13.98 -1.88 -5.23
CA SER A 34 14.56 -2.36 -3.97
C SER A 34 15.55 -3.50 -4.19
N LEU A 35 15.22 -4.45 -5.07
CA LEU A 35 16.10 -5.57 -5.40
C LEU A 35 17.32 -5.14 -6.22
N TRP A 36 17.14 -4.18 -7.13
CA TRP A 36 18.21 -3.74 -8.02
C TRP A 36 19.23 -2.83 -7.33
N VAL A 37 18.76 -1.85 -6.54
CA VAL A 37 19.63 -0.81 -5.96
C VAL A 37 19.93 -1.08 -4.49
N PHE A 38 18.99 -1.64 -3.74
CA PHE A 38 19.05 -1.74 -2.28
C PHE A 38 18.93 -3.18 -1.78
N ASN A 39 19.58 -4.12 -2.47
CA ASN A 39 19.39 -5.56 -2.26
C ASN A 39 19.47 -5.99 -0.77
N SER A 40 20.44 -5.47 -0.01
CA SER A 40 20.62 -5.79 1.41
C SER A 40 19.48 -5.35 2.33
N GLN A 41 18.70 -4.35 1.93
CA GLN A 41 17.59 -3.77 2.69
C GLN A 41 16.27 -3.85 1.91
N ALA A 42 16.20 -4.69 0.88
CA ALA A 42 15.13 -4.67 -0.10
C ALA A 42 13.74 -4.84 0.53
N SER A 43 13.66 -5.62 1.61
CA SER A 43 12.40 -5.91 2.32
C SER A 43 11.73 -4.71 2.97
N LEU A 44 12.50 -3.79 3.53
CA LEU A 44 11.94 -2.54 4.06
C LEU A 44 11.83 -1.47 2.96
N VAL A 45 12.83 -1.41 2.08
CA VAL A 45 12.91 -0.39 1.03
C VAL A 45 11.78 -0.53 0.01
N MET A 46 11.34 -1.75 -0.33
CA MET A 46 10.21 -1.92 -1.27
C MET A 46 8.92 -1.26 -0.78
N VAL A 47 8.63 -1.38 0.52
CA VAL A 47 7.44 -0.80 1.14
C VAL A 47 7.60 0.72 1.23
N PHE A 48 8.80 1.18 1.61
CA PHE A 48 9.12 2.60 1.67
C PHE A 48 8.97 3.30 0.31
N LEU A 49 9.49 2.71 -0.78
CA LEU A 49 9.39 3.30 -2.11
C LEU A 49 7.93 3.35 -2.59
N ALA A 50 7.17 2.28 -2.36
CA ALA A 50 5.77 2.22 -2.75
C ALA A 50 4.90 3.21 -1.96
N SER A 51 5.14 3.37 -0.65
CA SER A 51 4.45 4.37 0.17
C SER A 51 4.86 5.79 -0.20
N MET A 52 6.14 6.05 -0.43
CA MET A 52 6.65 7.36 -0.85
C MET A 52 6.05 7.79 -2.19
N ALA A 53 5.88 6.86 -3.14
CA ALA A 53 5.20 7.14 -4.41
C ALA A 53 3.71 7.52 -4.24
N ALA A 54 3.05 7.03 -3.18
CA ALA A 54 1.67 7.37 -2.87
C ALA A 54 1.50 8.74 -2.19
N ILE A 55 2.54 9.27 -1.52
CA ILE A 55 2.46 10.51 -0.72
C ILE A 55 1.87 11.69 -1.52
N PRO A 56 2.36 12.05 -2.73
CA PRO A 56 1.86 13.24 -3.42
C PRO A 56 0.38 13.12 -3.77
N LEU A 57 -0.08 11.93 -4.14
CA LEU A 57 -1.48 11.68 -4.43
C LEU A 57 -2.34 11.80 -3.18
N MET A 58 -1.92 11.19 -2.07
CA MET A 58 -2.65 11.27 -0.80
C MET A 58 -2.75 12.71 -0.30
N TYR A 59 -1.63 13.44 -0.33
CA TYR A 59 -1.56 14.84 0.06
C TYR A 59 -2.54 15.69 -0.76
N ASN A 60 -2.52 15.56 -2.09
CA ASN A 60 -3.40 16.33 -2.96
C ASN A 60 -4.88 15.97 -2.78
N ILE A 61 -5.21 14.71 -2.48
CA ILE A 61 -6.60 14.31 -2.17
C ILE A 61 -7.06 14.95 -0.86
N ILE A 62 -6.20 15.01 0.17
CA ILE A 62 -6.52 15.63 1.46
C ILE A 62 -6.74 17.13 1.29
N ILE A 63 -5.82 17.84 0.63
CA ILE A 63 -5.96 19.28 0.39
C ILE A 63 -7.23 19.61 -0.39
N MET A 64 -7.55 18.83 -1.43
CA MET A 64 -8.78 19.00 -2.20
C MET A 64 -10.05 18.75 -1.37
N GLU A 65 -9.96 17.89 -0.37
CA GLU A 65 -11.06 17.57 0.52
C GLU A 65 -11.25 18.68 1.56
N GLU A 66 -10.16 19.18 2.17
CA GLU A 66 -10.17 20.36 3.04
C GLU A 66 -10.71 21.63 2.34
N GLU A 67 -10.38 21.83 1.06
CA GLU A 67 -10.93 22.96 0.28
C GLU A 67 -12.46 22.89 0.13
N LYS A 68 -13.05 21.69 0.06
CA LYS A 68 -14.51 21.52 0.00
C LYS A 68 -15.16 21.80 1.35
N ASP A 69 -14.50 21.48 2.45
CA ASP A 69 -14.97 21.76 3.81
C ASP A 69 -15.13 23.26 4.09
N LEU A 70 -14.29 24.10 3.49
CA LEU A 70 -14.33 25.56 3.64
C LEU A 70 -15.58 26.22 3.02
N THR A 71 -16.39 25.49 2.25
CA THR A 71 -17.58 26.03 1.57
C THR A 71 -18.82 26.18 2.46
N GLY A 72 -18.76 25.71 3.72
CA GLY A 72 -19.85 25.89 4.70
C GLY A 72 -21.09 25.04 4.43
N MET A 73 -20.92 23.89 3.76
CA MET A 73 -22.01 22.95 3.47
C MET A 73 -22.45 22.12 4.69
N GLU A 74 -23.65 21.54 4.63
CA GLU A 74 -24.19 20.69 5.70
C GLU A 74 -23.29 19.48 6.01
N GLU A 75 -23.21 19.10 7.29
CA GLU A 75 -22.39 17.98 7.79
C GLU A 75 -22.61 16.65 7.05
N LYS A 76 -23.85 16.35 6.66
CA LYS A 76 -24.16 15.12 5.90
C LYS A 76 -23.52 15.10 4.51
N TRP A 77 -23.38 16.27 3.89
CA TRP A 77 -22.71 16.40 2.61
C TRP A 77 -21.19 16.27 2.77
N LEU A 78 -20.62 16.85 3.82
CA LEU A 78 -19.18 16.75 4.15
C LEU A 78 -18.76 15.29 4.40
N LEU A 79 -19.55 14.54 5.20
CA LEU A 79 -19.32 13.10 5.42
C LEU A 79 -19.31 12.28 4.14
N LYS A 80 -20.07 12.69 3.12
CA LYS A 80 -20.09 12.03 1.82
C LYS A 80 -18.82 12.30 1.02
N GLU A 81 -18.26 13.50 1.09
CA GLU A 81 -17.00 13.83 0.42
C GLU A 81 -15.80 13.14 1.10
N HIS A 82 -15.73 13.13 2.44
CA HIS A 82 -14.73 12.34 3.16
C HIS A 82 -14.75 10.85 2.74
N SER A 83 -15.95 10.28 2.56
CA SER A 83 -16.10 8.89 2.13
C SER A 83 -15.50 8.65 0.73
N LYS A 84 -15.56 9.62 -0.18
CA LYS A 84 -14.93 9.49 -1.51
C LYS A 84 -13.40 9.51 -1.43
N ALA A 85 -12.83 10.38 -0.61
CA ALA A 85 -11.38 10.41 -0.36
C ALA A 85 -10.91 9.09 0.28
N LEU A 86 -11.64 8.58 1.27
CA LEU A 86 -11.35 7.29 1.88
C LEU A 86 -11.43 6.14 0.86
N MET A 87 -12.46 6.15 0.00
CA MET A 87 -12.60 5.14 -1.04
C MET A 87 -11.41 5.16 -2.00
N ALA A 88 -10.92 6.34 -2.38
CA ALA A 88 -9.72 6.48 -3.20
C ALA A 88 -8.49 5.82 -2.54
N PHE A 89 -8.28 6.01 -1.24
CA PHE A 89 -7.18 5.38 -0.49
C PHE A 89 -7.33 3.86 -0.39
N ILE A 90 -8.55 3.36 -0.17
CA ILE A 90 -8.81 1.92 -0.14
C ILE A 90 -8.46 1.27 -1.49
N TRP A 91 -8.88 1.88 -2.60
CA TRP A 91 -8.55 1.33 -3.93
C TRP A 91 -7.06 1.36 -4.23
N LEU A 92 -6.35 2.42 -3.83
CA LEU A 92 -4.89 2.49 -3.94
C LEU A 92 -4.21 1.39 -3.13
N PHE A 93 -4.66 1.17 -1.90
CA PHE A 93 -4.16 0.13 -0.99
C PHE A 93 -4.40 -1.28 -1.53
N ILE A 94 -5.59 -1.55 -2.08
CA ILE A 94 -5.89 -2.82 -2.75
C ILE A 94 -4.94 -3.04 -3.92
N GLY A 95 -4.67 -1.98 -4.71
CA GLY A 95 -3.70 -2.00 -5.79
C GLY A 95 -2.30 -2.41 -5.34
N LEU A 96 -1.78 -1.74 -4.31
CA LEU A 96 -0.48 -2.06 -3.70
C LEU A 96 -0.42 -3.51 -3.23
N THR A 97 -1.46 -3.97 -2.52
CA THR A 97 -1.55 -5.33 -1.99
C THR A 97 -1.52 -6.38 -3.10
N LEU A 98 -2.31 -6.18 -4.16
CA LEU A 98 -2.31 -7.04 -5.33
C LEU A 98 -0.97 -7.02 -6.07
N GLY A 99 -0.33 -5.85 -6.17
CA GLY A 99 0.99 -5.71 -6.77
C GLY A 99 2.05 -6.52 -6.04
N PHE A 100 2.10 -6.42 -4.70
CA PHE A 100 3.01 -7.24 -3.90
C PHE A 100 2.70 -8.73 -4.00
N ALA A 101 1.42 -9.12 -3.95
CA ALA A 101 1.00 -10.51 -4.08
C ALA A 101 1.43 -11.11 -5.43
N VAL A 102 1.19 -10.39 -6.53
CA VAL A 102 1.60 -10.82 -7.88
C VAL A 102 3.12 -10.90 -7.96
N CYS A 103 3.87 -9.90 -7.49
CA CYS A 103 5.33 -9.97 -7.47
C CYS A 103 5.81 -11.22 -6.71
N TYR A 104 5.27 -11.46 -5.51
CA TYR A 104 5.60 -12.64 -4.70
C TYR A 104 5.33 -13.96 -5.44
N THR A 105 4.21 -14.08 -6.15
CA THR A 105 3.85 -15.30 -6.89
C THR A 105 4.76 -15.58 -8.10
N PHE A 106 5.22 -14.55 -8.81
CA PHE A 106 6.02 -14.70 -10.03
C PHE A 106 7.53 -14.67 -9.81
N MET A 107 8.00 -14.29 -8.62
CA MET A 107 9.42 -14.21 -8.29
C MET A 107 10.03 -15.57 -7.91
N GLY A 108 11.34 -15.70 -8.12
CA GLY A 108 12.11 -16.87 -7.70
C GLY A 108 12.38 -16.89 -6.19
N SER A 109 12.68 -18.06 -5.64
CA SER A 109 12.91 -18.27 -4.20
C SER A 109 14.02 -17.38 -3.61
N GLU A 110 15.09 -17.13 -4.37
CA GLU A 110 16.19 -16.23 -3.97
C GLU A 110 15.71 -14.78 -3.85
N GLN A 111 14.93 -14.30 -4.82
CA GLN A 111 14.43 -12.94 -4.80
C GLN A 111 13.40 -12.74 -3.67
N ILE A 112 12.59 -13.77 -3.40
CA ILE A 112 11.64 -13.78 -2.29
C ILE A 112 12.36 -13.73 -0.94
N SER A 113 13.43 -14.52 -0.75
CA SER A 113 14.18 -14.56 0.51
C SER A 113 14.90 -13.24 0.84
N ILE A 114 15.06 -12.36 -0.15
CA ILE A 114 15.64 -11.02 -0.01
C ILE A 114 14.51 -9.98 0.14
N ALA A 115 13.59 -9.89 -0.82
CA ALA A 115 12.55 -8.86 -0.85
C ALA A 115 11.47 -9.08 0.22
N PHE A 116 11.12 -10.31 0.57
CA PHE A 116 10.05 -10.59 1.54
C PHE A 116 10.58 -11.13 2.88
N LYS A 117 11.89 -11.01 3.12
CA LYS A 117 12.57 -11.56 4.29
C LYS A 117 11.87 -11.23 5.61
N SER A 118 11.70 -9.93 5.90
CA SER A 118 11.13 -9.49 7.17
C SER A 118 9.70 -9.98 7.35
N GLN A 119 8.93 -10.04 6.27
CA GLN A 119 7.55 -10.52 6.30
C GLN A 119 7.51 -12.03 6.57
N THR A 120 8.34 -12.81 5.88
CA THR A 120 8.45 -14.27 6.07
C THR A 120 8.95 -14.62 7.48
N GLU A 121 9.99 -13.95 7.98
CA GLU A 121 10.49 -14.15 9.34
C GLU A 121 9.42 -13.84 10.39
N THR A 122 8.65 -12.78 10.20
CA THR A 122 7.55 -12.41 11.09
C THR A 122 6.45 -13.48 11.11
N ILE A 123 6.03 -13.96 9.93
CA ILE A 123 5.03 -15.02 9.81
C ILE A 123 5.52 -16.30 10.50
N ASN A 124 6.78 -16.69 10.28
CA ASN A 124 7.37 -17.86 10.91
C ASN A 124 7.43 -17.72 12.44
N ALA A 125 7.81 -16.55 12.95
CA ALA A 125 7.84 -16.28 14.38
C ALA A 125 6.44 -16.38 15.03
N ILE A 126 5.40 -15.86 14.36
CA ILE A 126 4.01 -15.96 14.83
C ILE A 126 3.54 -17.42 14.84
N ASN A 127 3.78 -18.15 13.75
CA ASN A 127 3.36 -19.55 13.63
C ASN A 127 4.07 -20.45 14.66
N ALA A 128 5.37 -20.27 14.86
CA ALA A 128 6.12 -21.01 15.86
C ALA A 128 5.56 -20.78 17.28
N ARG A 129 5.19 -19.53 17.59
CA ARG A 129 4.55 -19.18 18.87
C ARG A 129 3.18 -19.83 19.01
N ALA A 130 2.35 -19.81 17.98
CA ALA A 130 1.01 -20.42 18.01
C ALA A 130 1.09 -21.94 18.29
N ILE A 131 1.98 -22.65 17.60
CA ILE A 131 2.21 -24.09 17.82
C ILE A 131 2.70 -24.37 19.25
N SER A 132 3.58 -23.52 19.78
CA SER A 132 4.11 -23.70 21.15
C SER A 132 3.05 -23.52 22.25
N ILE A 133 2.04 -22.69 22.01
CA ILE A 133 0.92 -22.46 22.94
C ILE A 133 -0.02 -23.67 22.93
N ASP A 134 -0.38 -24.15 21.74
CA ASP A 134 -1.26 -25.31 21.55
C ASP A 134 -0.70 -26.56 22.24
N ARG A 135 0.61 -26.81 22.09
CA ARG A 135 1.28 -27.92 22.76
C ARG A 135 1.21 -27.85 24.28
N ARG A 136 1.29 -26.66 24.88
CA ARG A 136 1.19 -26.49 26.34
C ARG A 136 -0.24 -26.72 26.85
N ALA A 137 -1.25 -26.34 26.07
CA ALA A 137 -2.66 -26.56 26.43
C ALA A 137 -3.08 -28.04 26.42
N HIS A 138 -2.30 -28.91 25.75
CA HIS A 138 -2.51 -30.35 25.72
C HIS A 138 -1.62 -31.13 26.71
N GLU A 139 -0.67 -30.47 27.37
CA GLU A 139 0.22 -31.06 28.37
C GLU A 139 -0.22 -30.75 29.84
N GLU A 140 -1.28 -29.94 30.04
CA GLU A 140 -1.97 -29.68 31.33
C GLU A 140 -3.28 -30.48 31.46
#